data_AF-A0A524RW61-F1
#
_entry.id   AF-A0A524RW61-F1
#
_cell.length_a   1.000
_cell.length_b   1.000
_cell.length_c   1.000
_cell.angle_alpha   90.00
_cell.angle_beta   90.00
_cell.angle_gamma   90.00
#
_symmetry.space_group_name_H-M   'P 1'
#
loop_
_entity.id
_entity.type
_entity.pdbx_description
1 polymer ?
#
loop_
_entity_poly.entity_id
_entity_poly.type
_entity_poly.pdbx_seq_one_letter_code
_entity_poly.pdbx_strand_id
1 'polypeptide(L)'
;MTLLFESLFNGVAIGSVLLMAALGLAVVFGLMGVINLAHGELIMLGAYTTYVVQNIFKLEALKPCFGAYIFVAVLVAFMVSAIAGLVLERSVIRRLYGRPLATLLATWGVSLILQQFVRTTPMAYASGLWMTLLLGLLMPVLLPQRIRARFRALHLRVAGWALALAGGIGTAAWLSGISRLSRASARNVDVTAPKWMRGGIELGSLNVPVPRLFIICLTVVAVIAIYWFLNRSVWGIRIRAVTQNREISDCLGIPTQTVDALTFGIGSGLAGVAGVAVSLLGSVGPNVGGDYIVGSFMVVVLGGVGKLVGTVVASFGIGLLTDVIGAGRLLEVWPSMPPTCAAVVEFFATTSMAKVLIFALIVAFLQLRPAGLFPRKGRMVEA
;
A
#
# COMPACT_ATOMS: atom_id res chain seq x y z
N MET A 1 33.62 -10.19 -4.02
CA MET A 1 32.47 -10.85 -4.72
C MET A 1 31.28 -11.04 -3.79
N THR A 2 31.47 -11.58 -2.58
CA THR A 2 30.40 -11.75 -1.57
C THR A 2 29.66 -10.44 -1.23
N LEU A 3 30.39 -9.36 -0.98
CA LEU A 3 29.80 -8.02 -0.70
C LEU A 3 28.91 -7.50 -1.83
N LEU A 4 29.30 -7.74 -3.09
CA LEU A 4 28.49 -7.33 -4.25
C LEU A 4 27.19 -8.14 -4.33
N PHE A 5 27.25 -9.45 -4.06
CA PHE A 5 26.06 -10.30 -4.01
C PHE A 5 25.12 -9.91 -2.86
N GLU A 6 25.64 -9.61 -1.67
CA GLU A 6 24.83 -9.09 -0.56
C GLU A 6 24.16 -7.77 -0.92
N SER A 7 24.86 -6.90 -1.64
CA SER A 7 24.34 -5.60 -2.07
C SER A 7 23.25 -5.72 -3.10
N LEU A 8 23.46 -6.61 -4.06
CA LEU A 8 22.44 -6.92 -5.04
C LEU A 8 21.20 -7.48 -4.35
N PHE A 9 21.37 -8.42 -3.43
CA PHE A 9 20.25 -9.04 -2.71
C PHE A 9 19.49 -8.03 -1.84
N ASN A 10 20.20 -7.22 -1.04
CA ASN A 10 19.60 -6.23 -0.16
C ASN A 10 18.91 -5.12 -0.95
N GLY A 11 19.55 -4.63 -2.02
CA GLY A 11 18.96 -3.65 -2.92
C GLY A 11 17.72 -4.18 -3.64
N VAL A 12 17.72 -5.45 -4.06
CA VAL A 12 16.53 -6.10 -4.64
C VAL A 12 15.43 -6.26 -3.60
N ALA A 13 15.75 -6.58 -2.35
CA ALA A 13 14.76 -6.68 -1.28
C ALA A 13 14.12 -5.31 -0.96
N ILE A 14 14.93 -4.26 -0.79
CA ILE A 14 14.44 -2.87 -0.59
C ILE A 14 13.62 -2.42 -1.81
N GLY A 15 14.13 -2.69 -3.01
CA GLY A 15 13.46 -2.39 -4.26
C GLY A 15 12.11 -3.12 -4.39
N SER A 16 12.01 -4.36 -3.91
CA SER A 16 10.77 -5.14 -3.94
C SER A 16 9.69 -4.58 -3.01
N VAL A 17 10.06 -4.04 -1.84
CA VAL A 17 9.13 -3.35 -0.93
C VAL A 17 8.63 -2.05 -1.58
N LEU A 18 9.56 -1.24 -2.10
CA LEU A 18 9.23 0.00 -2.78
C LEU A 18 8.38 -0.26 -4.03
N LEU A 19 8.67 -1.31 -4.78
CA LEU A 19 7.88 -1.74 -5.93
C LEU A 19 6.46 -2.09 -5.52
N MET A 20 6.28 -2.91 -4.49
CA MET A 20 4.95 -3.28 -4.00
C MET A 20 4.13 -2.04 -3.61
N ALA A 21 4.73 -1.13 -2.86
CA ALA A 21 4.10 0.12 -2.45
C ALA A 21 3.79 1.05 -3.63
N ALA A 22 4.71 1.12 -4.61
CA ALA A 22 4.58 1.93 -5.81
C ALA A 22 3.63 1.34 -6.86
N LEU A 23 3.44 0.02 -6.94
CA LEU A 23 2.56 -0.61 -7.93
C LEU A 23 1.12 -0.11 -7.80
N GLY A 24 0.59 -0.08 -6.58
CA GLY A 24 -0.74 0.43 -6.32
C GLY A 24 -0.87 1.90 -6.71
N LEU A 25 0.14 2.71 -6.37
CA LEU A 25 0.19 4.13 -6.70
C LEU A 25 0.33 4.37 -8.21
N ALA A 26 1.16 3.59 -8.90
CA ALA A 26 1.40 3.67 -10.34
C ALA A 26 0.15 3.39 -11.15
N VAL A 27 -0.66 2.43 -10.71
CA VAL A 27 -1.94 2.09 -11.34
C VAL A 27 -2.94 3.23 -11.15
N VAL A 28 -3.14 3.72 -9.92
CA VAL A 28 -4.11 4.80 -9.65
C VAL A 28 -3.70 6.10 -10.33
N PHE A 29 -2.46 6.54 -10.12
CA PHE A 29 -1.95 7.79 -10.69
C PHE A 29 -1.85 7.70 -12.22
N GLY A 30 -1.39 6.58 -12.74
CA GLY A 30 -1.25 6.34 -14.17
C GLY A 30 -2.58 6.42 -14.93
N LEU A 31 -3.67 5.97 -14.33
CA LEU A 31 -4.95 5.88 -15.02
C LEU A 31 -5.82 7.11 -14.80
N MET A 32 -5.81 7.68 -13.58
CA MET A 32 -6.70 8.80 -13.22
C MET A 32 -6.01 10.17 -13.26
N GLY A 33 -4.69 10.24 -13.25
CA GLY A 33 -3.95 11.50 -13.10
C GLY A 33 -4.15 12.15 -11.72
N VAL A 34 -4.61 11.39 -10.72
CA VAL A 34 -4.90 11.88 -9.37
C VAL A 34 -3.78 11.48 -8.42
N ILE A 35 -3.17 12.47 -7.78
CA ILE A 35 -2.16 12.26 -6.75
C ILE A 35 -2.86 11.97 -5.42
N ASN A 36 -2.61 10.79 -4.84
CA ASN A 36 -3.19 10.37 -3.57
C ASN A 36 -2.14 10.37 -2.45
N LEU A 37 -2.15 11.40 -1.60
CA LEU A 37 -1.27 11.46 -0.43
C LEU A 37 -1.73 10.54 0.72
N ALA A 38 -2.99 10.07 0.72
CA ALA A 38 -3.47 9.09 1.68
C ALA A 38 -2.98 7.66 1.37
N HIS A 39 -2.23 7.44 0.28
CA HIS A 39 -1.78 6.11 -0.12
C HIS A 39 -0.89 5.45 0.94
N GLY A 40 -0.07 6.23 1.65
CA GLY A 40 0.72 5.75 2.79
C GLY A 40 -0.16 5.17 3.90
N GLU A 41 -1.32 5.76 4.16
CA GLU A 41 -2.25 5.26 5.19
C GLU A 41 -2.89 3.93 4.81
N LEU A 42 -3.05 3.65 3.51
CA LEU A 42 -3.54 2.37 3.04
C LEU A 42 -2.49 1.26 3.24
N ILE A 43 -1.20 1.60 3.18
CA ILE A 43 -0.08 0.72 3.57
C ILE A 43 -0.12 0.49 5.09
N MET A 44 -0.29 1.57 5.88
CA MET A 44 -0.44 1.49 7.33
C MET A 44 -1.59 0.54 7.71
N LEU A 45 -2.78 0.71 7.12
CA LEU A 45 -3.94 -0.16 7.37
C LEU A 45 -3.64 -1.63 7.06
N GLY A 46 -2.90 -1.93 5.99
CA GLY A 46 -2.47 -3.30 5.68
C GLY A 46 -1.52 -3.89 6.73
N ALA A 47 -0.58 -3.07 7.22
CA ALA A 47 0.35 -3.47 8.28
C ALA A 47 -0.39 -3.77 9.60
N TYR A 48 -1.33 -2.90 10.01
CA TYR A 48 -2.17 -3.16 11.19
C TYR A 48 -3.09 -4.37 11.01
N THR A 49 -3.61 -4.57 9.80
CA THR A 49 -4.41 -5.77 9.48
C THR A 49 -3.60 -7.03 9.71
N THR A 50 -2.32 -7.04 9.32
CA THR A 50 -1.41 -8.17 9.56
C THR A 50 -1.22 -8.43 11.05
N TYR A 51 -1.04 -7.38 11.84
CA TYR A 51 -0.93 -7.49 13.29
C TYR A 51 -2.22 -8.07 13.94
N VAL A 52 -3.39 -7.61 13.50
CA VAL A 52 -4.69 -8.13 13.99
C VAL A 52 -4.87 -9.60 13.61
N VAL A 53 -4.62 -9.97 12.36
CA VAL A 53 -4.71 -11.36 11.88
C VAL A 53 -3.76 -12.25 12.66
N GLN A 54 -2.52 -11.82 12.88
CA GLN A 54 -1.57 -12.55 13.72
C GLN A 54 -2.12 -12.81 15.13
N ASN A 55 -2.73 -11.80 15.76
CA ASN A 55 -3.25 -11.95 17.12
C ASN A 55 -4.44 -12.90 17.18
N ILE A 56 -5.27 -12.94 16.14
CA ILE A 56 -6.35 -13.93 16.01
C ILE A 56 -5.77 -15.35 15.94
N PHE A 57 -4.71 -15.55 15.15
CA PHE A 57 -4.04 -16.85 15.04
C PHE A 57 -3.22 -17.25 16.30
N LYS A 58 -2.95 -16.30 17.22
CA LYS A 58 -2.35 -16.57 18.53
C LYS A 58 -3.36 -17.05 19.58
N LEU A 59 -4.67 -17.03 19.28
CA LEU A 59 -5.72 -17.58 20.13
C LEU A 59 -5.58 -19.11 20.22
N GLU A 60 -6.00 -19.68 21.35
CA GLU A 60 -5.79 -21.09 21.69
C GLU A 60 -6.30 -22.07 20.64
N ALA A 61 -7.41 -21.74 19.98
CA ALA A 61 -8.02 -22.54 18.92
C ALA A 61 -7.19 -22.60 17.62
N LEU A 62 -6.37 -21.60 17.31
CA LEU A 62 -5.69 -21.44 16.01
C LEU A 62 -4.16 -21.52 16.09
N LYS A 63 -3.60 -21.72 17.29
CA LYS A 63 -2.16 -21.92 17.53
C LYS A 63 -1.48 -22.94 16.57
N PRO A 64 -2.06 -24.12 16.24
CA PRO A 64 -1.39 -25.07 15.34
C PRO A 64 -1.21 -24.53 13.92
N CYS A 65 -2.11 -23.65 13.46
CA CYS A 65 -2.09 -23.09 12.12
C CYS A 65 -1.38 -21.73 12.04
N PHE A 66 -0.61 -21.32 13.06
CA PHE A 66 0.09 -20.04 13.06
C PHE A 66 1.00 -19.89 11.82
N GLY A 67 1.55 -20.97 11.28
CA GLY A 67 2.36 -20.92 10.05
C GLY A 67 1.65 -20.31 8.84
N ALA A 68 0.31 -20.39 8.78
CA ALA A 68 -0.50 -19.94 7.65
C ALA A 68 -1.07 -18.51 7.80
N TYR A 69 -0.88 -17.85 8.95
CA TYR A 69 -1.50 -16.54 9.20
C TYR A 69 -1.11 -15.51 8.14
N ILE A 70 0.11 -15.60 7.58
CA ILE A 70 0.63 -14.61 6.63
C ILE A 70 -0.13 -14.63 5.31
N PHE A 71 -0.54 -15.80 4.81
CA PHE A 71 -1.33 -15.92 3.59
C PHE A 71 -2.74 -15.35 3.76
N VAL A 72 -3.34 -15.60 4.93
CA VAL A 72 -4.62 -15.00 5.31
C VAL A 72 -4.46 -13.48 5.48
N ALA A 73 -3.35 -13.02 6.07
CA ALA A 73 -3.07 -11.60 6.24
C ALA A 73 -2.94 -10.88 4.90
N VAL A 74 -2.29 -11.47 3.89
CA VAL A 74 -2.22 -10.91 2.53
C VAL A 74 -3.61 -10.69 1.94
N LEU A 75 -4.49 -11.69 2.03
CA LEU A 75 -5.85 -11.60 1.50
C LEU A 75 -6.69 -10.56 2.26
N VAL A 76 -6.67 -10.61 3.59
CA VAL A 76 -7.47 -9.71 4.44
C VAL A 76 -6.95 -8.27 4.32
N ALA A 77 -5.62 -8.05 4.29
CA ALA A 77 -5.04 -6.73 4.09
C ALA A 77 -5.40 -6.15 2.73
N PHE A 78 -5.39 -6.96 1.67
CA PHE A 78 -5.87 -6.54 0.36
C PHE A 78 -7.33 -6.09 0.42
N MET A 79 -8.20 -6.89 1.05
CA MET A 79 -9.64 -6.57 1.15
C MET A 79 -9.91 -5.32 2.00
N VAL A 80 -9.25 -5.19 3.16
CA VAL A 80 -9.42 -4.04 4.06
C VAL A 80 -8.97 -2.75 3.37
N SER A 81 -7.78 -2.74 2.78
CA SER A 81 -7.28 -1.55 2.10
C SER A 81 -8.05 -1.27 0.80
N ALA A 82 -8.52 -2.28 0.07
CA ALA A 82 -9.38 -2.09 -1.10
C ALA A 82 -10.73 -1.46 -0.74
N ILE A 83 -11.37 -1.93 0.34
CA ILE A 83 -12.64 -1.36 0.82
C ILE A 83 -12.43 0.07 1.32
N ALA A 84 -11.40 0.31 2.13
CA ALA A 84 -11.06 1.66 2.60
C ALA A 84 -10.79 2.61 1.43
N GLY A 85 -10.06 2.13 0.42
CA GLY A 85 -9.81 2.87 -0.81
C GLY A 85 -11.08 3.18 -1.59
N LEU A 86 -11.97 2.19 -1.78
CA LEU A 86 -13.27 2.38 -2.44
C LEU A 86 -14.16 3.40 -1.70
N VAL A 87 -14.16 3.37 -0.37
CA VAL A 87 -14.89 4.35 0.44
C VAL A 87 -14.29 5.73 0.23
N LEU A 88 -12.96 5.86 0.25
CA LEU A 88 -12.27 7.12 0.04
C LEU A 88 -12.53 7.70 -1.37
N GLU A 89 -12.50 6.84 -2.39
CA GLU A 89 -12.81 7.22 -3.77
C GLU A 89 -14.24 7.75 -3.87
N ARG A 90 -15.23 6.98 -3.44
CA ARG A 90 -16.65 7.35 -3.58
C ARG A 90 -17.06 8.57 -2.77
N SER A 91 -16.43 8.78 -1.61
CA SER A 91 -16.81 9.85 -0.68
C SER A 91 -16.10 11.17 -0.98
N VAL A 92 -14.78 11.15 -1.09
CA VAL A 92 -13.95 12.36 -1.16
C VAL A 92 -13.44 12.58 -2.57
N ILE A 93 -12.69 11.62 -3.11
CA ILE A 93 -11.88 11.84 -4.32
C ILE A 93 -12.78 12.05 -5.54
N ARG A 94 -13.87 11.28 -5.66
CA ARG A 94 -14.80 11.37 -6.79
C ARG A 94 -15.44 12.75 -6.94
N ARG A 95 -15.63 13.49 -5.84
CA ARG A 95 -16.21 14.84 -5.86
C ARG A 95 -15.20 15.91 -6.27
N LEU A 96 -13.91 15.56 -6.26
CA LEU A 96 -12.79 16.46 -6.50
C LEU A 96 -12.03 16.14 -7.79
N TYR A 97 -12.52 15.16 -8.58
CA TYR A 97 -11.96 14.87 -9.90
C TYR A 97 -11.92 16.12 -10.79
N GLY A 98 -10.83 16.25 -11.56
CA GLY A 98 -10.54 17.43 -12.37
C GLY A 98 -9.89 18.60 -11.61
N ARG A 99 -9.71 18.51 -10.28
CA ARG A 99 -9.07 19.55 -9.46
C ARG A 99 -7.88 18.97 -8.69
N PRO A 100 -6.67 18.91 -9.30
CA PRO A 100 -5.53 18.20 -8.72
C PRO A 100 -5.10 18.78 -7.36
N LEU A 101 -5.04 20.11 -7.22
CA LEU A 101 -4.68 20.77 -5.95
C LEU A 101 -5.69 20.47 -4.83
N ALA A 102 -6.98 20.46 -5.15
CA ALA A 102 -8.03 20.13 -4.18
C ALA A 102 -7.95 18.68 -3.73
N THR A 103 -7.58 17.77 -4.64
CA THR A 103 -7.42 16.35 -4.32
C THR A 103 -6.18 16.09 -3.45
N LEU A 104 -5.09 16.82 -3.66
CA LEU A 104 -3.91 16.78 -2.79
C LEU A 104 -4.25 17.20 -1.36
N LEU A 105 -4.91 18.35 -1.18
CA LEU A 105 -5.32 18.85 0.13
C LEU A 105 -6.28 17.87 0.83
N ALA A 106 -7.26 17.35 0.09
CA ALA A 106 -8.25 16.42 0.64
C ALA A 106 -7.61 15.08 1.04
N THR A 107 -6.73 14.53 0.23
CA THR A 107 -6.05 13.26 0.54
C THR A 107 -5.05 13.42 1.68
N TRP A 108 -4.40 14.57 1.82
CA TRP A 108 -3.59 14.88 2.99
C TRP A 108 -4.42 15.01 4.27
N GLY A 109 -5.57 15.70 4.22
CA GLY A 109 -6.50 15.80 5.35
C GLY A 109 -7.05 14.44 5.78
N VAL A 110 -7.41 13.61 4.82
CA VAL A 110 -7.78 12.20 5.07
C VAL A 110 -6.64 11.44 5.72
N SER A 111 -5.39 11.65 5.27
CA SER A 111 -4.20 11.05 5.86
C SER A 111 -4.11 11.33 7.36
N LEU A 112 -4.24 12.60 7.75
CA LEU A 112 -4.21 13.01 9.15
C LEU A 112 -5.34 12.39 9.97
N ILE A 113 -6.55 12.32 9.41
CA ILE A 113 -7.71 11.72 10.06
C ILE A 113 -7.46 10.22 10.29
N LEU A 114 -6.96 9.49 9.29
CA LEU A 114 -6.67 8.05 9.43
C LEU A 114 -5.55 7.79 10.43
N GLN A 115 -4.45 8.55 10.37
CA GLN A 115 -3.35 8.45 11.34
C GLN A 115 -3.86 8.68 12.76
N GLN A 116 -4.62 9.76 12.96
CA GLN A 116 -5.13 10.09 14.28
C GLN A 116 -6.16 9.07 14.76
N PHE A 117 -7.02 8.57 13.88
CA PHE A 117 -7.98 7.52 14.20
C PHE A 117 -7.29 6.26 14.72
N VAL A 118 -6.29 5.75 13.99
CA VAL A 118 -5.49 4.59 14.39
C VAL A 118 -4.74 4.84 15.70
N ARG A 119 -4.18 6.05 15.87
CA ARG A 119 -3.42 6.47 17.04
C ARG A 119 -4.25 6.61 18.33
N THR A 120 -5.53 6.95 18.20
CA THR A 120 -6.40 7.31 19.33
C THR A 120 -7.43 6.26 19.67
N THR A 121 -7.82 5.41 18.70
CA THR A 121 -8.90 4.45 18.87
C THR A 121 -8.35 3.04 19.10
N PRO A 122 -8.47 2.47 20.31
CA PRO A 122 -8.12 1.08 20.56
C PRO A 122 -8.82 0.17 19.56
N MET A 123 -8.09 -0.77 18.94
CA MET A 123 -8.61 -1.55 17.81
C MET A 123 -9.87 -2.37 18.14
N ALA A 124 -10.13 -2.67 19.42
CA ALA A 124 -11.39 -3.23 19.87
C ALA A 124 -12.59 -2.33 19.50
N TYR A 125 -12.50 -1.03 19.80
CA TYR A 125 -13.53 -0.06 19.44
C TYR A 125 -13.54 0.27 17.95
N ALA A 126 -12.38 0.23 17.29
CA ALA A 126 -12.32 0.40 15.83
C ALA A 126 -13.04 -0.74 15.10
N SER A 127 -12.85 -2.00 15.53
CA SER A 127 -13.56 -3.15 14.94
C SER A 127 -15.07 -3.08 15.16
N GLY A 128 -15.51 -2.60 16.33
CA GLY A 128 -16.91 -2.30 16.61
C GLY A 128 -17.47 -1.23 15.67
N LEU A 129 -16.76 -0.11 15.50
CA LEU A 129 -17.13 0.96 14.57
C LEU A 129 -17.19 0.49 13.10
N TRP A 130 -16.22 -0.33 12.67
CA TRP A 130 -16.27 -0.93 11.33
C TRP A 130 -17.49 -1.82 11.18
N MET A 131 -17.83 -2.61 12.20
CA MET A 131 -18.98 -3.50 12.16
C MET A 131 -20.31 -2.73 12.21
N THR A 132 -20.40 -1.62 12.96
CA THR A 132 -21.56 -0.72 12.93
C THR A 132 -21.72 -0.10 11.53
N LEU A 133 -20.64 0.37 10.91
CA LEU A 133 -20.69 0.97 9.58
C LEU A 133 -21.06 -0.07 8.51
N LEU A 134 -20.47 -1.25 8.57
CA LEU A 134 -20.67 -2.31 7.59
C LEU A 134 -22.09 -2.88 7.67
N LEU A 135 -22.58 -3.18 8.87
CA LEU A 135 -23.97 -3.58 9.09
C LEU A 135 -24.94 -2.43 8.76
N GLY A 136 -24.67 -1.19 9.17
CA GLY A 136 -25.54 -0.04 8.92
C GLY A 136 -25.71 0.26 7.43
N LEU A 137 -24.66 0.07 6.63
CA LEU A 137 -24.69 0.30 5.19
C LEU A 137 -25.29 -0.88 4.41
N LEU A 138 -25.08 -2.12 4.87
CA LEU A 138 -25.60 -3.34 4.22
C LEU A 138 -27.02 -3.71 4.64
N MET A 139 -27.49 -3.32 5.83
CA MET A 139 -28.82 -3.65 6.35
C MET A 139 -29.97 -3.22 5.40
N PRO A 140 -29.99 -2.01 4.81
CA PRO A 140 -31.03 -1.65 3.83
C PRO A 140 -30.94 -2.44 2.52
N VAL A 141 -29.80 -3.08 2.21
CA VAL A 141 -29.59 -3.91 1.00
C VAL A 141 -29.99 -5.36 1.26
N LEU A 142 -29.64 -5.90 2.43
CA LEU A 142 -29.92 -7.28 2.86
C LEU A 142 -31.39 -7.52 3.24
N LEU A 143 -32.17 -6.47 3.57
CA LEU A 143 -33.56 -6.65 3.95
C LEU A 143 -34.45 -7.11 2.77
N PRO A 144 -35.23 -8.20 2.92
CA PRO A 144 -36.15 -8.69 1.91
C PRO A 144 -37.17 -7.63 1.46
N GLN A 145 -37.56 -7.65 0.17
CA GLN A 145 -38.53 -6.69 -0.40
C GLN A 145 -39.86 -6.61 0.38
N ARG A 146 -40.29 -7.72 1.02
CA ARG A 146 -41.50 -7.78 1.86
C ARG A 146 -41.47 -6.81 3.06
N ILE A 147 -40.32 -6.63 3.69
CA ILE A 147 -40.17 -5.76 4.87
C ILE A 147 -39.95 -4.31 4.43
N ARG A 148 -39.24 -4.12 3.32
CA ARG A 148 -38.92 -2.80 2.74
C ARG A 148 -40.16 -2.02 2.29
N ALA A 149 -41.19 -2.73 1.82
CA ALA A 149 -42.47 -2.14 1.40
C ALA A 149 -43.39 -1.75 2.58
N ARG A 150 -43.16 -2.32 3.78
CA ARG A 150 -44.07 -2.19 4.93
C ARG A 150 -43.81 -0.94 5.78
N PHE A 151 -42.62 -0.33 5.67
CA PHE A 151 -42.20 0.81 6.48
C PHE A 151 -41.65 1.95 5.61
N ARG A 152 -41.80 3.21 6.06
CA ARG A 152 -41.12 4.35 5.42
C ARG A 152 -39.60 4.17 5.48
N ALA A 153 -38.94 4.51 4.38
CA ALA A 153 -37.48 4.36 4.21
C ALA A 153 -36.65 5.03 5.32
N LEU A 154 -37.15 6.12 5.92
CA LEU A 154 -36.49 6.81 7.02
C LEU A 154 -36.45 5.97 8.31
N HIS A 155 -37.57 5.39 8.74
CA HIS A 155 -37.62 4.58 9.96
C HIS A 155 -36.82 3.27 9.83
N LEU A 156 -36.86 2.64 8.65
CA LEU A 156 -36.01 1.47 8.33
C LEU A 156 -34.52 1.79 8.40
N ARG A 157 -34.11 2.97 7.89
CA ARG A 157 -32.72 3.42 7.97
C ARG A 157 -32.32 3.70 9.41
N VAL A 158 -33.12 4.43 10.17
CA VAL A 158 -32.83 4.75 11.58
C VAL A 158 -32.75 3.47 12.43
N ALA A 159 -33.71 2.56 12.28
CA ALA A 159 -33.70 1.27 12.98
C ALA A 159 -32.50 0.39 12.57
N GLY A 160 -32.10 0.44 11.31
CA GLY A 160 -30.90 -0.25 10.81
C GLY A 160 -29.60 0.27 11.40
N TRP A 161 -29.44 1.58 11.46
CA TRP A 161 -28.29 2.21 12.11
C TRP A 161 -28.27 1.96 13.62
N ALA A 162 -29.43 1.92 14.28
CA ALA A 162 -29.54 1.59 15.70
C ALA A 162 -29.15 0.13 16.01
N LEU A 163 -29.62 -0.83 15.21
CA LEU A 163 -29.22 -2.24 15.31
C LEU A 163 -27.73 -2.44 15.01
N ALA A 164 -27.22 -1.74 14.01
CA ALA A 164 -25.81 -1.78 13.67
C ALA A 164 -24.95 -1.19 14.80
N LEU A 165 -25.36 -0.07 15.40
CA LEU A 165 -24.73 0.54 16.58
C LEU A 165 -24.71 -0.44 17.76
N ALA A 166 -25.83 -1.07 18.09
CA ALA A 166 -25.90 -2.07 19.15
C ALA A 166 -24.99 -3.28 18.87
N GLY A 167 -24.97 -3.76 17.63
CA GLY A 167 -24.10 -4.85 17.19
C GLY A 167 -22.61 -4.52 17.29
N GLY A 168 -22.21 -3.31 16.89
CA GLY A 168 -20.81 -2.90 16.98
C GLY A 168 -20.36 -2.49 18.38
N ILE A 169 -21.25 -1.97 19.24
CA ILE A 169 -20.98 -1.83 20.68
C ILE A 169 -20.80 -3.21 21.31
N GLY A 170 -21.65 -4.17 20.96
CA GLY A 170 -21.55 -5.55 21.43
C GLY A 170 -20.24 -6.22 21.02
N THR A 171 -19.80 -6.04 19.77
CA THR A 171 -18.50 -6.59 19.35
C THR A 171 -17.31 -5.84 19.88
N ALA A 172 -17.38 -4.51 20.06
CA ALA A 172 -16.35 -3.76 20.76
C ALA A 172 -16.20 -4.22 22.22
N ALA A 173 -17.31 -4.46 22.93
CA ALA A 173 -17.32 -4.95 24.30
C ALA A 173 -16.82 -6.41 24.39
N TRP A 174 -17.16 -7.25 23.41
CA TRP A 174 -16.64 -8.62 23.35
C TRP A 174 -15.14 -8.67 23.03
N LEU A 175 -14.66 -7.86 22.07
CA LEU A 175 -13.24 -7.76 21.76
C LEU A 175 -12.42 -7.12 22.87
N SER A 176 -12.98 -6.17 23.62
CA SER A 176 -12.27 -5.50 24.72
C SER A 176 -11.99 -6.44 25.89
N GLY A 177 -12.80 -7.48 26.08
CA GLY A 177 -12.54 -8.58 27.02
C GLY A 177 -11.31 -9.44 26.66
N ILE A 178 -10.87 -9.42 25.39
CA ILE A 178 -9.68 -10.14 24.93
C ILE A 178 -8.47 -9.18 24.93
N SER A 179 -7.76 -9.10 26.06
CA SER A 179 -6.65 -8.16 26.34
C SER A 179 -5.49 -8.12 25.33
N ARG A 180 -5.42 -9.09 24.41
CA ARG A 180 -4.41 -9.16 23.33
C ARG A 180 -4.83 -8.41 22.07
N LEU A 181 -6.13 -8.24 21.82
CA LEU A 181 -6.67 -7.51 20.67
C LEU A 181 -6.90 -6.02 20.95
N SER A 182 -7.11 -5.61 22.20
CA SER A 182 -7.42 -4.20 22.53
C SER A 182 -6.22 -3.24 22.46
N ARG A 183 -4.97 -3.72 22.56
CA ARG A 183 -3.77 -2.88 22.77
C ARG A 183 -3.17 -2.20 21.52
N ALA A 184 -3.78 -2.36 20.36
CA ALA A 184 -3.13 -2.11 19.08
C ALA A 184 -3.15 -0.66 18.58
N SER A 185 -3.14 0.37 19.45
CA SER A 185 -3.52 1.73 19.02
C SER A 185 -2.49 2.86 19.23
N ALA A 186 -1.36 2.67 19.91
CA ALA A 186 -0.39 3.79 20.03
C ALA A 186 1.08 3.41 20.10
N ARG A 187 1.39 2.17 20.51
CA ARG A 187 2.77 1.70 20.57
C ARG A 187 3.15 1.09 19.23
N ASN A 188 4.39 1.29 18.81
CA ASN A 188 4.97 0.48 17.75
C ASN A 188 4.85 -0.99 18.17
N VAL A 189 4.17 -1.80 17.35
CA VAL A 189 3.94 -3.21 17.63
C VAL A 189 4.57 -4.09 16.56
N ASP A 190 5.24 -5.14 17.01
CA ASP A 190 5.95 -6.05 16.12
C ASP A 190 5.05 -7.19 15.65
N VAL A 191 5.17 -7.47 14.35
CA VAL A 191 4.61 -8.68 13.74
C VAL A 191 5.68 -9.77 13.83
N THR A 192 5.39 -10.80 14.61
CA THR A 192 6.23 -11.98 14.77
C THR A 192 6.11 -12.88 13.57
N ALA A 193 7.17 -12.97 12.77
CA ALA A 193 7.22 -13.86 11.62
C ALA A 193 6.97 -15.35 12.02
N PRO A 194 6.35 -16.15 11.12
CA PRO A 194 6.20 -17.59 11.30
C PRO A 194 7.53 -18.28 11.58
N LYS A 195 7.51 -19.43 12.26
CA LYS A 195 8.73 -20.19 12.59
C LYS A 195 9.59 -20.50 11.35
N TRP A 196 8.96 -20.81 10.23
CA TRP A 196 9.63 -21.09 8.94
C TRP A 196 10.22 -19.85 8.26
N MET A 197 9.85 -18.63 8.69
CA MET A 197 10.39 -17.36 8.15
C MET A 197 11.43 -16.70 9.05
N ARG A 198 11.63 -17.15 10.30
CA ARG A 198 12.51 -16.44 11.25
C ARG A 198 14.00 -16.63 11.01
N GLY A 199 14.38 -17.63 10.22
CA GLY A 199 15.77 -17.93 9.90
C GLY A 199 16.27 -17.21 8.64
N GLY A 200 17.55 -17.43 8.35
CA GLY A 200 18.15 -17.19 7.05
C GLY A 200 18.60 -18.49 6.42
N ILE A 201 18.65 -18.53 5.10
CA ILE A 201 19.28 -19.64 4.37
C ILE A 201 20.75 -19.26 4.22
N GLU A 202 21.63 -20.08 4.81
CA GLU A 202 23.08 -19.93 4.67
C GLU A 202 23.51 -20.55 3.35
N LEU A 203 23.76 -19.70 2.35
CA LEU A 203 24.34 -20.10 1.06
C LEU A 203 25.84 -19.82 1.12
N GLY A 204 26.60 -20.75 1.71
CA GLY A 204 28.04 -20.57 1.93
C GLY A 204 28.32 -19.49 2.97
N SER A 205 29.04 -18.42 2.59
CA SER A 205 29.30 -17.27 3.48
C SER A 205 28.19 -16.21 3.48
N LEU A 206 27.12 -16.41 2.70
CA LEU A 206 26.02 -15.46 2.54
C LEU A 206 24.82 -15.89 3.37
N ASN A 207 24.43 -15.07 4.34
CA ASN A 207 23.19 -15.27 5.09
C ASN A 207 22.04 -14.52 4.39
N VAL A 208 21.11 -15.26 3.79
CA VAL A 208 19.96 -14.70 3.09
C VAL A 208 18.72 -14.78 3.99
N PRO A 209 18.21 -13.64 4.53
CA PRO A 209 17.04 -13.68 5.41
C PRO A 209 15.78 -14.13 4.67
N VAL A 210 15.11 -15.16 5.18
CA VAL A 210 13.87 -15.71 4.59
C VAL A 210 12.74 -14.67 4.47
N PRO A 211 12.55 -13.69 5.39
CA PRO A 211 11.52 -12.68 5.23
C PRO A 211 11.71 -11.82 3.97
N ARG A 212 12.96 -11.54 3.58
CA ARG A 212 13.28 -10.76 2.37
C ARG A 212 12.96 -11.56 1.11
N LEU A 213 13.29 -12.86 1.09
CA LEU A 213 12.92 -13.75 -0.01
C LEU A 213 11.40 -13.85 -0.18
N PHE A 214 10.66 -13.94 0.93
CA PHE A 214 9.20 -13.96 0.89
C PHE A 214 8.63 -12.67 0.29
N ILE A 215 9.17 -11.51 0.66
CA ILE A 215 8.74 -10.22 0.09
C ILE A 215 9.01 -10.17 -1.41
N ILE A 216 10.20 -10.58 -1.86
CA ILE A 216 10.54 -10.64 -3.29
C ILE A 216 9.54 -11.54 -4.05
N CYS A 217 9.25 -12.73 -3.51
CA CYS A 217 8.28 -13.65 -4.08
C CYS A 217 6.87 -13.03 -4.14
N LEU A 218 6.42 -12.41 -3.04
CA LEU A 218 5.13 -11.72 -2.98
C LEU A 218 5.05 -10.60 -4.02
N THR A 219 6.11 -9.80 -4.20
CA THR A 219 6.19 -8.74 -5.20
C THR A 219 6.12 -9.29 -6.61
N VAL A 220 6.84 -10.36 -6.93
CA VAL A 220 6.77 -11.02 -8.24
C VAL A 220 5.34 -11.50 -8.53
N VAL A 221 4.70 -12.15 -7.55
CA VAL A 221 3.30 -12.59 -7.66
C VAL A 221 2.37 -11.40 -7.90
N ALA A 222 2.53 -10.30 -7.16
CA ALA A 222 1.72 -9.10 -7.33
C ALA A 222 1.91 -8.44 -8.71
N VAL A 223 3.15 -8.36 -9.21
CA VAL A 223 3.47 -7.86 -10.56
C VAL A 223 2.81 -8.74 -11.63
N ILE A 224 2.92 -10.06 -11.52
CA ILE A 224 2.30 -11.00 -12.47
C ILE A 224 0.78 -10.86 -12.41
N ALA A 225 0.20 -10.81 -11.21
CA ALA A 225 -1.24 -10.67 -11.02
C ALA A 225 -1.78 -9.37 -11.63
N ILE A 226 -1.12 -8.23 -11.39
CA ILE A 226 -1.57 -6.94 -11.96
C ILE A 226 -1.32 -6.86 -13.46
N TYR A 227 -0.21 -7.42 -13.96
CA TYR A 227 0.06 -7.50 -15.40
C TYR A 227 -1.02 -8.33 -16.11
N TRP A 228 -1.36 -9.50 -15.55
CA TRP A 228 -2.41 -10.35 -16.08
C TRP A 228 -3.77 -9.67 -16.00
N PHE A 229 -4.11 -9.05 -14.85
CA PHE A 229 -5.36 -8.34 -14.67
C PHE A 229 -5.49 -7.19 -15.69
N LEU A 230 -4.48 -6.34 -15.84
CA LEU A 230 -4.56 -5.20 -16.75
C LEU A 230 -4.54 -5.65 -18.21
N ASN A 231 -3.72 -6.62 -18.62
CA ASN A 231 -3.56 -6.95 -20.04
C ASN A 231 -4.55 -8.00 -20.56
N ARG A 232 -4.94 -8.97 -19.74
CA ARG A 232 -5.78 -10.11 -20.17
C ARG A 232 -7.24 -9.99 -19.74
N SER A 233 -7.57 -9.25 -18.69
CA SER A 233 -8.96 -9.19 -18.22
C SER A 233 -9.83 -8.22 -19.03
N VAL A 234 -11.14 -8.49 -19.06
CA VAL A 234 -12.15 -7.61 -19.66
C VAL A 234 -12.15 -6.23 -18.99
N TRP A 235 -11.96 -6.19 -17.66
CA TRP A 235 -11.84 -4.94 -16.92
C TRP A 235 -10.58 -4.16 -17.29
N GLY A 236 -9.47 -4.85 -17.57
CA GLY A 236 -8.25 -4.23 -18.07
C GLY A 236 -8.42 -3.55 -19.43
N ILE A 237 -9.21 -4.14 -20.33
CA ILE A 237 -9.58 -3.51 -21.62
C ILE A 237 -10.42 -2.25 -21.39
N ARG A 238 -11.42 -2.33 -20.50
CA ARG A 238 -12.26 -1.17 -20.13
C ARG A 238 -11.44 -0.04 -19.52
N ILE A 239 -10.52 -0.36 -18.62
CA ILE A 239 -9.59 0.60 -18.02
C ILE A 239 -8.80 1.32 -19.12
N ARG A 240 -8.19 0.58 -20.05
CA ARG A 240 -7.43 1.20 -21.15
C ARG A 240 -8.29 2.09 -22.04
N ALA A 241 -9.51 1.66 -22.38
CA ALA A 241 -10.44 2.47 -23.17
C ALA A 241 -10.76 3.80 -22.48
N VAL A 242 -11.11 3.76 -21.19
CA VAL A 242 -11.42 4.96 -20.38
C VAL A 242 -10.22 5.89 -20.29
N THR A 243 -9.00 5.35 -20.18
CA THR A 243 -7.79 6.18 -20.13
C THR A 243 -7.39 6.82 -21.46
N GLN A 244 -7.85 6.30 -22.59
CA GLN A 244 -7.58 6.89 -23.91
C GLN A 244 -8.54 8.03 -24.21
N ASN A 245 -9.84 7.78 -24.04
CA ASN A 245 -10.86 8.81 -24.17
C ASN A 245 -12.05 8.47 -23.26
N ARG A 246 -12.17 9.23 -22.17
CA ARG A 246 -13.21 9.04 -21.16
C ARG A 246 -14.60 9.33 -21.72
N GLU A 247 -14.75 10.40 -22.49
CA GLU A 247 -16.05 10.84 -23.03
C GLU A 247 -16.61 9.83 -24.04
N ILE A 248 -15.80 9.39 -25.00
CA ILE A 248 -16.22 8.37 -25.97
C ILE A 248 -16.56 7.06 -25.25
N SER A 249 -15.79 6.68 -24.23
CA SER A 249 -16.07 5.45 -23.45
C SER A 249 -17.42 5.52 -22.74
N ASP A 250 -17.80 6.68 -22.22
CA ASP A 250 -19.09 6.89 -21.55
C ASP A 250 -20.26 6.81 -22.56
N CYS A 251 -20.10 7.39 -23.75
CA CYS A 251 -21.07 7.27 -24.86
C CYS A 251 -21.28 5.83 -25.34
N LEU A 252 -20.25 4.99 -25.24
CA LEU A 252 -20.30 3.55 -25.58
C LEU A 252 -20.87 2.69 -24.44
N GLY A 253 -21.34 3.30 -23.35
CA GLY A 253 -21.95 2.61 -22.20
C GLY A 253 -20.96 1.92 -21.27
N ILE A 254 -19.65 2.23 -21.35
CA ILE A 254 -18.67 1.74 -20.39
C ILE A 254 -18.85 2.55 -19.10
N PRO A 255 -19.12 1.92 -17.94
CA PRO A 255 -19.37 2.64 -16.69
C PRO A 255 -18.07 3.24 -16.14
N THR A 256 -17.67 4.42 -16.63
CA THR A 256 -16.42 5.12 -16.28
C THR A 256 -16.22 5.23 -14.78
N GLN A 257 -17.29 5.55 -14.04
CA GLN A 257 -17.28 5.66 -12.58
C GLN A 257 -16.95 4.34 -11.86
N THR A 258 -17.41 3.21 -12.39
CA THR A 258 -17.12 1.89 -11.81
C THR A 258 -15.70 1.45 -12.16
N VAL A 259 -15.23 1.80 -13.35
CA VAL A 259 -13.85 1.59 -13.78
C VAL A 259 -12.89 2.36 -12.86
N ASP A 260 -13.21 3.61 -12.53
CA ASP A 260 -12.44 4.42 -11.60
C ASP A 260 -12.43 3.77 -10.20
N ALA A 261 -13.61 3.53 -9.62
CA ALA A 261 -13.72 2.92 -8.30
C ALA A 261 -12.96 1.59 -8.20
N LEU A 262 -13.10 0.70 -9.18
CA LEU A 262 -12.41 -0.60 -9.21
C LEU A 262 -10.90 -0.42 -9.27
N THR A 263 -10.41 0.48 -10.13
CA THR A 263 -8.99 0.79 -10.26
C THR A 263 -8.42 1.30 -8.95
N PHE A 264 -9.13 2.22 -8.29
CA PHE A 264 -8.73 2.76 -7.00
C PHE A 264 -8.73 1.69 -5.90
N GLY A 265 -9.75 0.83 -5.87
CA GLY A 265 -9.83 -0.30 -4.96
C GLY A 265 -8.68 -1.30 -5.12
N ILE A 266 -8.33 -1.66 -6.36
CA ILE A 266 -7.21 -2.57 -6.64
C ILE A 266 -5.88 -1.93 -6.24
N GLY A 267 -5.66 -0.66 -6.58
CA GLY A 267 -4.44 0.06 -6.18
C GLY A 267 -4.29 0.18 -4.67
N SER A 268 -5.39 0.43 -3.97
CA SER A 268 -5.45 0.48 -2.51
C SER A 268 -5.24 -0.90 -1.88
N GLY A 269 -5.79 -1.95 -2.47
CA GLY A 269 -5.57 -3.34 -2.03
C GLY A 269 -4.10 -3.75 -2.16
N LEU A 270 -3.43 -3.40 -3.27
CA LEU A 270 -1.99 -3.61 -3.43
C LEU A 270 -1.17 -2.84 -2.39
N ALA A 271 -1.60 -1.63 -2.01
CA ALA A 271 -0.98 -0.89 -0.90
C ALA A 271 -1.11 -1.64 0.43
N GLY A 272 -2.27 -2.27 0.68
CA GLY A 272 -2.47 -3.16 1.83
C GLY A 272 -1.51 -4.34 1.84
N VAL A 273 -1.29 -4.98 0.68
CA VAL A 273 -0.29 -6.06 0.52
C VAL A 273 1.14 -5.56 0.78
N ALA A 274 1.47 -4.34 0.34
CA ALA A 274 2.73 -3.69 0.71
C ALA A 274 2.87 -3.52 2.23
N GLY A 275 1.79 -3.18 2.93
CA GLY A 275 1.74 -3.10 4.39
C GLY A 275 2.12 -4.41 5.08
N VAL A 276 1.67 -5.56 4.53
CA VAL A 276 2.06 -6.89 5.02
C VAL A 276 3.57 -7.08 4.88
N ALA A 277 4.15 -6.75 3.73
CA ALA A 277 5.59 -6.84 3.50
C ALA A 277 6.39 -5.95 4.45
N VAL A 278 5.95 -4.70 4.64
CA VAL A 278 6.59 -3.74 5.57
C VAL A 278 6.54 -4.23 7.02
N SER A 279 5.42 -4.82 7.44
CA SER A 279 5.27 -5.34 8.81
C SER A 279 6.24 -6.48 9.16
N LEU A 280 6.78 -7.18 8.15
CA LEU A 280 7.77 -8.23 8.35
C LEU A 280 9.19 -7.70 8.51
N LEU A 281 9.44 -6.43 8.17
CA LEU A 281 10.76 -5.81 8.20
C LEU A 281 10.99 -4.95 9.44
N GLY A 282 9.92 -4.48 10.09
CA GLY A 282 10.02 -3.62 11.25
C GLY A 282 8.71 -3.48 11.99
N SER A 283 8.73 -2.65 13.02
CA SER A 283 7.56 -2.42 13.87
C SER A 283 6.46 -1.67 13.12
N VAL A 284 5.21 -2.06 13.36
CA VAL A 284 4.03 -1.38 12.83
C VAL A 284 3.61 -0.25 13.76
N GLY A 285 3.48 0.96 13.22
CA GLY A 285 3.04 2.15 13.94
C GLY A 285 2.25 3.10 13.04
N PRO A 286 1.62 4.16 13.60
CA PRO A 286 0.79 5.08 12.83
C PRO A 286 1.53 5.82 11.72
N ASN A 287 2.85 5.99 11.85
CA ASN A 287 3.66 6.76 10.90
C ASN A 287 4.28 5.89 9.79
N VAL A 288 4.12 4.57 9.85
CA VAL A 288 4.76 3.64 8.91
C VAL A 288 4.38 3.94 7.46
N GLY A 289 3.17 4.42 7.21
CA GLY A 289 2.75 4.84 5.87
C GLY A 289 3.60 5.98 5.29
N GLY A 290 3.92 6.97 6.12
CA GLY A 290 4.72 8.13 5.73
C GLY A 290 6.17 7.78 5.36
N ASP A 291 6.74 6.76 5.98
CA ASP A 291 8.12 6.34 5.73
C ASP A 291 8.35 5.77 4.32
N TYR A 292 7.29 5.24 3.70
CA TYR A 292 7.34 4.59 2.39
C TYR A 292 6.64 5.38 1.28
N ILE A 293 5.80 6.35 1.59
CA ILE A 293 5.04 7.09 0.57
C ILE A 293 5.96 7.89 -0.36
N VAL A 294 6.97 8.57 0.20
CA VAL A 294 7.92 9.39 -0.57
C VAL A 294 8.72 8.50 -1.53
N GLY A 295 9.22 7.36 -1.04
CA GLY A 295 9.92 6.38 -1.87
C GLY A 295 9.05 5.81 -2.98
N SER A 296 7.78 5.55 -2.69
CA SER A 296 6.81 5.04 -3.67
C SER A 296 6.54 6.07 -4.79
N PHE A 297 6.35 7.34 -4.43
CA PHE A 297 6.19 8.41 -5.43
C PHE A 297 7.43 8.56 -6.30
N MET A 298 8.61 8.53 -5.68
CA MET A 298 9.89 8.61 -6.36
C MET A 298 10.06 7.49 -7.40
N VAL A 299 9.65 6.26 -7.07
CA VAL A 299 9.63 5.13 -8.01
C VAL A 299 8.66 5.36 -9.17
N VAL A 300 7.44 5.85 -8.89
CA VAL A 300 6.43 6.10 -9.95
C VAL A 300 6.86 7.21 -10.90
N VAL A 301 7.38 8.32 -10.36
CA VAL A 301 7.82 9.48 -11.14
C VAL A 301 9.07 9.14 -11.95
N LEU A 302 10.07 8.51 -11.34
CA LEU A 302 11.28 8.06 -12.04
C LEU A 302 10.94 7.02 -13.12
N GLY A 303 10.06 6.07 -12.82
CA GLY A 303 9.64 5.02 -13.76
C GLY A 303 8.81 5.51 -14.94
N GLY A 304 8.09 6.62 -14.77
CA GLY A 304 7.15 7.14 -15.76
C GLY A 304 5.71 6.75 -15.44
N VAL A 305 4.82 7.74 -15.51
CA VAL A 305 3.44 7.65 -15.02
C VAL A 305 2.61 6.64 -15.83
N GLY A 306 2.17 5.57 -15.16
CA GLY A 306 1.33 4.53 -15.75
C GLY A 306 2.06 3.50 -16.62
N LYS A 307 3.39 3.38 -16.51
CA LYS A 307 4.17 2.32 -17.15
C LYS A 307 4.71 1.35 -16.09
N LEU A 308 4.07 0.19 -15.96
CA LEU A 308 4.47 -0.85 -14.99
C LEU A 308 5.95 -1.23 -15.11
N VAL A 309 6.45 -1.42 -16.35
CA VAL A 309 7.85 -1.79 -16.60
C VAL A 309 8.81 -0.73 -16.07
N GLY A 310 8.47 0.55 -16.24
CA GLY A 310 9.27 1.65 -15.72
C GLY A 310 9.29 1.69 -14.20
N THR A 311 8.14 1.44 -13.55
CA THR A 311 8.04 1.30 -12.08
C THR A 311 8.93 0.17 -11.56
N VAL A 312 8.96 -0.97 -12.26
CA VAL A 312 9.83 -2.12 -11.89
C VAL A 312 11.30 -1.74 -11.97
N VAL A 313 11.76 -1.19 -13.10
CA VAL A 313 13.17 -0.79 -13.27
C VAL A 313 13.57 0.30 -12.26
N ALA A 314 12.71 1.31 -12.07
CA ALA A 314 12.96 2.38 -11.11
C ALA A 314 13.04 1.87 -9.67
N SER A 315 12.17 0.93 -9.28
CA SER A 315 12.16 0.38 -7.92
C SER A 315 13.43 -0.38 -7.58
N PHE A 316 13.93 -1.20 -8.49
CA PHE A 316 15.18 -1.92 -8.29
C PHE A 316 16.39 -1.00 -8.36
N GLY A 317 16.38 -0.02 -9.27
CA GLY A 317 17.42 1.01 -9.33
C GLY A 317 17.51 1.83 -8.04
N ILE A 318 16.37 2.33 -7.55
CA ILE A 318 16.29 3.06 -6.27
C ILE A 318 16.67 2.16 -5.09
N GLY A 319 16.22 0.90 -5.08
CA GLY A 319 16.57 -0.05 -4.02
C GLY A 319 18.07 -0.32 -3.94
N LEU A 320 18.72 -0.56 -5.09
CA LEU A 320 20.17 -0.73 -5.18
C LEU A 320 20.92 0.54 -4.78
N LEU A 321 20.50 1.71 -5.25
CA LEU A 321 21.11 2.98 -4.84
C LEU A 321 20.96 3.23 -3.34
N THR A 322 19.81 2.88 -2.76
CA THR A 322 19.56 3.01 -1.32
C THR A 322 20.48 2.11 -0.51
N ASP A 323 20.70 0.87 -0.94
CA ASP A 323 21.64 -0.04 -0.26
C ASP A 323 23.09 0.42 -0.42
N VAL A 324 23.52 0.75 -1.65
CA VAL A 324 24.91 1.14 -1.94
C VAL A 324 25.31 2.44 -1.22
N ILE A 325 24.44 3.45 -1.24
CA ILE A 325 24.69 4.73 -0.57
C ILE A 325 24.48 4.57 0.94
N GLY A 326 23.34 4.02 1.36
CA GLY A 326 22.95 3.96 2.76
C GLY A 326 23.82 3.04 3.63
N ALA A 327 24.38 1.97 3.06
CA ALA A 327 25.31 1.10 3.76
C ALA A 327 26.78 1.50 3.57
N GLY A 328 27.08 2.62 2.90
CA GLY A 328 28.45 3.10 2.70
C GLY A 328 29.31 2.20 1.80
N ARG A 329 28.71 1.23 1.12
CA ARG A 329 29.42 0.21 0.33
C ARG A 329 30.16 0.77 -0.88
N LEU A 330 29.83 2.00 -1.29
CA LEU A 330 30.58 2.70 -2.33
C LEU A 330 32.06 2.89 -1.94
N LEU A 331 32.36 3.06 -0.64
CA LEU A 331 33.73 3.17 -0.12
C LEU A 331 34.49 1.85 -0.22
N GLU A 332 33.80 0.72 -0.06
CA GLU A 332 34.39 -0.62 -0.19
C GLU A 332 34.65 -1.00 -1.65
N VAL A 333 33.78 -0.56 -2.57
CA VAL A 333 33.91 -0.81 -4.02
C VAL A 333 35.01 0.04 -4.64
N TRP A 334 35.26 1.25 -4.13
CA TRP A 334 36.35 2.12 -4.56
C TRP A 334 37.31 2.43 -3.39
N PRO A 335 38.30 1.56 -3.10
CA PRO A 335 39.24 1.77 -2.00
C PRO A 335 40.19 2.95 -2.20
N SER A 336 40.46 3.35 -3.44
CA SER A 336 41.39 4.43 -3.81
C SER A 336 40.73 5.81 -3.94
N MET A 337 39.65 6.06 -3.19
CA MET A 337 38.88 7.30 -3.34
C MET A 337 39.63 8.48 -2.69
N PRO A 338 39.71 9.66 -3.33
CA PRO A 338 40.30 10.84 -2.71
C PRO A 338 39.62 11.15 -1.37
N PRO A 339 40.37 11.60 -0.34
CA PRO A 339 39.85 11.74 1.02
C PRO A 339 38.67 12.72 1.13
N THR A 340 38.62 13.75 0.28
CA THR A 340 37.48 14.68 0.21
C THR A 340 36.22 14.01 -0.31
N CYS A 341 36.33 13.15 -1.33
CA CYS A 341 35.19 12.43 -1.89
C CYS A 341 34.71 11.32 -0.95
N ALA A 342 35.63 10.64 -0.27
CA ALA A 342 35.31 9.64 0.74
C ALA A 342 34.51 10.25 1.92
N ALA A 343 34.90 11.43 2.42
CA ALA A 343 34.19 12.13 3.48
C ALA A 343 32.75 12.52 3.08
N VAL A 344 32.52 12.90 1.82
CA VAL A 344 31.18 13.17 1.30
C VAL A 344 30.33 11.89 1.28
N VAL A 345 30.89 10.79 0.79
CA VAL A 345 30.18 9.50 0.76
C VAL A 345 29.85 9.03 2.17
N GLU A 346 30.78 9.16 3.11
CA GLU A 346 30.57 8.82 4.51
C GLU A 346 29.47 9.68 5.17
N PHE A 347 29.43 10.99 4.86
CA PHE A 347 28.35 11.87 5.32
C PHE A 347 26.96 11.39 4.86
N PHE A 348 26.86 10.90 3.63
CA PHE A 348 25.62 10.35 3.07
C PHE A 348 25.38 8.86 3.40
N ALA A 349 26.35 8.17 3.99
CA ALA A 349 26.28 6.76 4.40
C ALA A 349 25.45 6.53 5.67
N THR A 350 24.33 7.24 5.78
CA THR A 350 23.31 7.03 6.80
C THR A 350 21.96 6.79 6.14
N THR A 351 21.10 5.98 6.76
CA THR A 351 19.80 5.59 6.16
C THR A 351 18.92 6.80 5.81
N SER A 352 18.98 7.88 6.60
CA SER A 352 18.23 9.11 6.37
C SER A 352 18.87 10.00 5.31
N MET A 353 20.18 10.24 5.36
CA MET A 353 20.86 11.10 4.37
C MET A 353 20.93 10.44 3.00
N ALA A 354 21.03 9.12 2.93
CA ALA A 354 20.93 8.38 1.66
C ALA A 354 19.59 8.65 0.96
N LYS A 355 18.47 8.68 1.69
CA LYS A 355 17.17 9.05 1.11
C LYS A 355 17.16 10.47 0.55
N VAL A 356 17.77 11.43 1.26
CA VAL A 356 17.88 12.83 0.81
C VAL A 356 18.73 12.93 -0.47
N LEU A 357 19.89 12.25 -0.51
CA LEU A 357 20.76 12.24 -1.69
C LEU A 357 20.05 11.62 -2.89
N ILE A 358 19.38 10.48 -2.72
CA ILE A 358 18.64 9.81 -3.79
C ILE A 358 17.50 10.69 -4.30
N PHE A 359 16.79 11.35 -3.39
CA PHE A 359 15.75 12.30 -3.76
C PHE A 359 16.32 13.46 -4.58
N ALA A 360 17.43 14.06 -4.15
CA ALA A 360 18.10 15.13 -4.90
C ALA A 360 18.58 14.67 -6.29
N LEU A 361 19.18 13.48 -6.38
CA LEU A 361 19.61 12.88 -7.65
C LEU A 361 18.44 12.68 -8.60
N ILE A 362 17.28 12.25 -8.09
CA ILE A 362 16.09 12.02 -8.91
C ILE A 362 15.47 13.34 -9.35
N VAL A 363 15.42 14.35 -8.47
CA VAL A 363 14.99 15.70 -8.87
C VAL A 363 15.89 16.26 -9.97
N ALA A 364 17.22 16.14 -9.82
CA ALA A 364 18.16 16.56 -10.85
C ALA A 364 17.98 15.77 -12.17
N PHE A 365 17.77 14.47 -12.10
CA PHE A 365 17.46 13.64 -13.27
C PHE A 365 16.15 14.07 -13.95
N LEU A 366 15.11 14.38 -13.19
CA LEU A 366 13.82 14.83 -13.71
C LEU A 366 13.89 16.23 -14.34
N GLN A 367 14.79 17.10 -13.88
CA GLN A 367 15.06 18.37 -14.56
C GLN A 367 15.60 18.15 -15.99
N LEU A 368 16.38 17.08 -16.20
CA LEU A 368 16.90 16.71 -17.51
C LEU A 368 15.89 15.87 -18.33
N ARG A 369 15.08 15.04 -17.66
CA ARG A 369 14.09 14.14 -18.27
C ARG A 369 12.75 14.20 -17.51
N PRO A 370 11.90 15.22 -17.78
CA PRO A 370 10.67 15.44 -17.00
C PRO A 370 9.63 14.32 -17.15
N ALA A 371 9.71 13.53 -18.23
CA ALA A 371 8.78 12.44 -18.48
C ALA A 371 9.19 11.09 -17.82
N GLY A 372 10.28 11.06 -17.06
CA GLY A 372 10.83 9.87 -16.41
C GLY A 372 11.64 8.96 -17.37
N LEU A 373 11.97 7.75 -16.90
CA LEU A 373 12.74 6.74 -17.65
C LEU A 373 12.00 6.26 -18.90
N PHE A 374 10.67 6.10 -18.81
CA PHE A 374 9.83 5.55 -19.88
C PHE A 374 8.64 6.48 -20.19
N PRO A 375 8.84 7.54 -20.99
CA PRO A 375 7.77 8.45 -21.41
C PRO A 375 6.61 7.74 -22.11
N ARG A 376 5.39 8.29 -21.95
CA ARG A 376 4.22 7.87 -22.75
C ARG A 376 4.42 8.32 -24.20
N LYS A 377 4.54 7.36 -25.12
CA LYS A 377 4.48 7.63 -26.56
C LYS A 377 3.02 7.70 -27.02
N GLY A 378 2.58 8.86 -27.52
CA GLY A 378 1.27 9.06 -28.14
C GLY A 378 1.18 10.41 -28.85
N ARG A 379 0.57 10.45 -30.04
CA ARG A 379 0.45 11.64 -30.92
C ARG A 379 -0.30 12.84 -30.30
N MET A 380 -1.00 12.65 -29.18
CA MET A 380 -1.83 13.67 -28.52
C MET A 380 -1.13 14.34 -27.32
N VAL A 381 0.12 13.97 -27.01
CA VAL A 381 0.89 14.60 -25.92
C VAL A 381 1.58 15.89 -26.38
N GLU A 382 1.60 16.15 -27.69
CA GLU A 382 2.22 17.32 -28.33
C GLU A 382 1.19 18.36 -28.82
N ALA A 383 -0.07 18.29 -28.37
CA ALA A 383 -1.13 19.24 -28.75
C ALA A 383 -1.46 20.22 -27.61
#